data_AF-R9MGW1-F1
#
_entry.id   AF-R9MGW1-F1
#
_cell.length_a   1.000
_cell.length_b   1.000
_cell.length_c   1.000
_cell.angle_alpha   90.00
_cell.angle_beta   90.00
_cell.angle_gamma   90.00
#
_symmetry.space_group_name_H-M   'P 1'
#
loop_
_entity.id
_entity.type
_entity.pdbx_description
1 polymer ?
#
loop_
_entity_poly.entity_id
_entity_poly.type
_entity_poly.pdbx_seq_one_letter_code
_entity_poly.pdbx_strand_id
1 'polypeptide(L)'
;MRKNNGTNRLLVLFAITAQRISFQTFGYPLPGLPFANGLELVENYNSSWLLILFSYFPIPFILFEFWGRGRKLTEGYGKVLLIRSYKRSRLCIQTIVHILLELAGITAVQILIFSIGEPGWHMLTNEEMLKTIAAYYAGLGALILLQFYLEMFGESDYSNIAVNIYFIVSIFTGEALIRLKGAKRLLVLLFPNFMFGRRNGALAVGDINIKFAYAMAALIITSLLFGILSVLKFQKKDIY
;
A
#
# COMPACT_ATOMS: atom_id res chain seq x y z
N MET A 1 7.15 2.20 25.30
CA MET A 1 6.02 3.14 25.05
C MET A 1 4.74 2.34 24.78
N ARG A 2 3.64 2.66 25.47
CA ARG A 2 2.34 1.97 25.32
C ARG A 2 1.66 2.48 24.05
N LYS A 3 1.53 1.65 23.01
CA LYS A 3 0.87 2.01 21.73
C LYS A 3 -0.60 2.37 21.99
N ASN A 4 -0.98 3.64 21.81
CA ASN A 4 -2.38 4.04 21.84
C ASN A 4 -2.99 3.81 20.45
N ASN A 5 -3.55 2.62 20.23
CA ASN A 5 -4.14 2.25 18.94
C ASN A 5 -5.26 3.22 18.50
N GLY A 6 -5.90 3.96 19.42
CA GLY A 6 -6.89 4.97 19.07
C GLY A 6 -6.28 6.20 18.38
N THR A 7 -5.08 6.61 18.79
CA THR A 7 -4.39 7.77 18.20
C THR A 7 -3.97 7.48 16.76
N ASN A 8 -3.42 6.31 16.46
CA ASN A 8 -2.98 5.96 15.11
C ASN A 8 -4.15 5.89 14.12
N ARG A 9 -5.29 5.32 14.53
CA ARG A 9 -6.52 5.30 13.71
C ARG A 9 -7.06 6.69 13.42
N LEU A 10 -6.99 7.59 14.41
CA LEU A 10 -7.38 8.99 14.23
C LEU A 10 -6.44 9.72 13.26
N LEU A 11 -5.13 9.45 13.32
CA LEU A 11 -4.16 9.99 12.36
C LEU A 11 -4.42 9.48 10.94
N VAL A 12 -4.76 8.21 10.75
CA VAL A 12 -5.14 7.67 9.44
C VAL A 12 -6.40 8.35 8.91
N LEU A 13 -7.43 8.52 9.75
CA LEU A 13 -8.66 9.21 9.36
C LEU A 13 -8.39 10.68 8.98
N PHE A 14 -7.57 11.38 9.77
CA PHE A 14 -7.11 12.72 9.46
C PHE A 14 -6.36 12.77 8.12
N ALA A 15 -5.45 11.83 7.88
CA ALA A 15 -4.68 11.81 6.64
C ALA A 15 -5.56 11.57 5.40
N ILE A 16 -6.55 10.67 5.50
CA ILE A 16 -7.50 10.39 4.41
C ILE A 16 -8.40 11.61 4.14
N THR A 17 -8.90 12.26 5.18
CA THR A 17 -9.74 13.45 5.04
C THR A 17 -8.96 14.64 4.47
N ALA A 18 -7.74 14.87 4.96
CA ALA A 18 -6.82 15.87 4.39
C ALA A 18 -6.49 15.57 2.92
N GLN A 19 -6.22 14.29 2.58
CA GLN A 19 -6.01 13.88 1.19
C GLN A 19 -7.20 14.24 0.30
N ARG A 20 -8.43 13.98 0.75
CA ARG A 20 -9.64 14.36 0.02
C ARG A 20 -9.71 15.86 -0.21
N ILE A 21 -9.50 16.67 0.83
CA ILE A 21 -9.54 18.14 0.72
C ILE A 21 -8.48 18.65 -0.28
N SER A 22 -7.29 18.08 -0.26
CA SER A 22 -6.23 18.43 -1.23
C SER A 22 -6.66 18.16 -2.68
N PHE A 23 -7.28 17.00 -2.95
CA PHE A 23 -7.79 16.69 -4.29
C PHE A 23 -8.97 17.59 -4.71
N GLN A 24 -9.82 18.02 -3.78
CA GLN A 24 -10.89 18.98 -4.08
C GLN A 24 -10.33 20.37 -4.42
N THR A 25 -9.35 20.83 -3.66
CA THR A 25 -8.72 22.14 -3.86
C THR A 25 -7.89 22.20 -5.15
N PHE A 26 -7.46 21.05 -5.67
CA PHE A 26 -6.64 20.97 -6.88
C PHE A 26 -7.36 21.50 -8.14
N GLY A 27 -8.69 21.44 -8.20
CA GLY A 27 -9.49 22.07 -9.26
C GLY A 27 -9.37 21.46 -10.67
N TYR A 28 -8.65 20.34 -10.84
CA TYR A 28 -8.57 19.61 -12.11
C TYR A 28 -9.54 18.43 -12.15
N PRO A 29 -10.14 18.12 -13.32
CA PRO A 29 -10.99 16.95 -13.49
C PRO A 29 -10.15 15.68 -13.34
N LEU A 30 -10.41 14.93 -12.27
CA LEU A 30 -9.74 13.67 -11.98
C LEU A 30 -10.69 12.50 -12.22
N PRO A 31 -10.18 11.32 -12.62
CA PRO A 31 -10.96 10.10 -12.62
C PRO A 31 -11.41 9.76 -11.19
N GLY A 32 -12.61 9.19 -11.05
CA GLY A 32 -13.18 8.80 -9.76
C GLY A 32 -12.20 8.01 -8.89
N LEU A 33 -12.28 8.16 -7.57
CA LEU A 33 -11.30 7.61 -6.60
C LEU A 33 -9.84 8.06 -6.86
N PRO A 34 -9.56 9.37 -6.85
CA PRO A 34 -8.22 9.90 -7.15
C PRO A 34 -7.12 9.38 -6.22
N PHE A 35 -7.44 8.95 -4.99
CA PHE A 35 -6.46 8.32 -4.10
C PHE A 35 -5.81 7.06 -4.69
N ALA A 36 -6.54 6.29 -5.51
CA ALA A 36 -6.08 5.06 -6.14
C ALA A 36 -5.64 5.25 -7.61
N ASN A 37 -5.90 6.43 -8.18
CA ASN A 37 -5.58 6.75 -9.58
C ASN A 37 -4.48 7.78 -9.77
N GLY A 38 -4.18 8.58 -8.75
CA GLY A 38 -3.51 9.89 -8.79
C GLY A 38 -2.07 9.95 -9.28
N LEU A 39 -1.59 8.98 -10.07
CA LEU A 39 -0.32 9.07 -10.77
C LEU A 39 -0.56 9.28 -12.26
N GLU A 40 -0.48 10.53 -12.72
CA GLU A 40 -0.28 10.81 -14.14
C GLU A 40 1.14 10.42 -14.57
N LEU A 41 1.31 10.06 -15.83
CA LEU A 41 2.64 10.14 -16.46
C LEU A 41 2.90 11.62 -16.73
N VAL A 42 4.11 12.09 -16.38
CA VAL A 42 4.51 13.50 -16.44
C VAL A 42 4.60 13.94 -17.91
N GLU A 43 3.47 14.28 -18.51
CA GLU A 43 3.42 15.09 -19.72
C GLU A 43 3.29 16.59 -19.36
N ASN A 44 2.77 16.91 -18.17
CA ASN A 44 2.67 18.27 -17.62
C ASN A 44 3.45 18.39 -16.30
N TYR A 45 4.67 18.95 -16.35
CA TYR A 45 5.65 19.01 -15.26
C TYR A 45 5.14 19.62 -13.93
N ASN A 46 4.14 20.51 -13.95
CA ASN A 46 3.71 21.25 -12.75
C ASN A 46 2.52 20.61 -12.00
N SER A 47 1.71 19.76 -12.65
CA SER A 47 0.53 19.12 -12.03
C SER A 47 0.83 17.73 -11.47
N SER A 48 1.78 16.99 -12.08
CA SER A 48 2.02 15.59 -11.75
C SER A 48 2.69 15.37 -10.38
N TRP A 49 3.54 16.29 -9.91
CA TRP A 49 4.23 16.14 -8.62
C TRP A 49 3.29 16.35 -7.43
N LEU A 50 2.35 17.29 -7.52
CA LEU A 50 1.32 17.51 -6.50
C LEU A 50 0.40 16.29 -6.37
N LEU A 51 0.01 15.69 -7.50
CA LEU A 51 -0.78 14.47 -7.51
C LEU A 51 -0.04 13.29 -6.85
N ILE A 52 1.26 13.12 -7.14
CA ILE A 52 2.12 12.16 -6.43
C ILE A 52 2.10 12.41 -4.92
N LEU A 53 2.27 13.66 -4.49
CA LEU A 53 2.27 14.02 -3.07
C LEU A 53 0.93 13.75 -2.40
N PHE A 54 -0.18 14.10 -3.04
CA PHE A 54 -1.52 13.84 -2.50
C PHE A 54 -1.80 12.33 -2.42
N SER A 55 -1.41 11.55 -3.44
CA SER A 55 -1.49 10.10 -3.42
C SER A 55 -0.59 9.46 -2.34
N TYR A 56 0.59 10.02 -2.09
CA TYR A 56 1.52 9.52 -1.07
C TYR A 56 1.10 9.89 0.36
N PHE A 57 0.50 11.06 0.56
CA PHE A 57 0.22 11.62 1.89
C PHE A 57 -0.39 10.65 2.93
N PRO A 58 -1.43 9.85 2.62
CA PRO A 58 -1.99 8.93 3.60
C PRO A 58 -1.13 7.68 3.86
N ILE A 59 -0.22 7.33 2.96
CA ILE A 59 0.53 6.06 2.99
C ILE A 59 1.41 5.93 4.25
N PRO A 60 2.22 6.93 4.64
CA PRO A 60 2.98 6.87 5.89
C PRO A 60 2.10 6.59 7.12
N PHE A 61 0.92 7.21 7.19
CA PHE A 61 0.00 7.04 8.31
C PHE A 61 -0.62 5.65 8.34
N ILE A 62 -0.99 5.11 7.17
CA ILE A 62 -1.45 3.71 7.05
C ILE A 62 -0.34 2.76 7.51
N LEU A 63 0.91 2.97 7.07
CA LEU A 63 2.06 2.17 7.50
C LEU A 63 2.33 2.28 9.02
N PHE A 64 2.09 3.44 9.63
CA PHE A 64 2.17 3.64 11.08
C PHE A 64 1.08 2.90 11.87
N GLU A 65 -0.12 2.67 11.30
CA GLU A 65 -1.13 1.83 11.97
C GLU A 65 -0.61 0.40 12.16
N PHE A 66 0.03 -0.15 11.12
CA PHE A 66 0.58 -1.50 11.11
C PHE A 66 1.99 -1.62 11.74
N TRP A 67 2.61 -0.50 12.07
CA TRP A 67 3.92 -0.46 12.71
C TRP A 67 3.98 -1.25 14.03
N GLY A 68 5.02 -2.08 14.13
CA GLY A 68 5.33 -2.90 15.31
C GLY A 68 4.54 -4.19 15.42
N ARG A 69 3.74 -4.56 14.40
CA ARG A 69 2.97 -5.82 14.40
C ARG A 69 3.89 -7.04 14.30
N GLY A 70 4.96 -6.97 13.52
CA GLY A 70 5.96 -8.04 13.44
C GLY A 70 6.73 -8.18 14.75
N ARG A 71 7.15 -7.05 15.34
CA ARG A 71 7.90 -7.03 16.60
C ARG A 71 7.10 -7.56 17.79
N LYS A 72 5.80 -7.27 17.87
CA LYS A 72 4.89 -7.84 18.88
C LYS A 72 4.78 -9.37 18.84
N LEU A 73 5.09 -10.01 17.72
CA LEU A 73 5.13 -11.47 17.64
C LEU A 73 6.43 -12.05 18.19
N THR A 74 7.53 -11.31 18.05
CA THR A 74 8.86 -11.74 18.49
C THR A 74 9.19 -11.31 19.93
N GLU A 75 8.49 -10.31 20.47
CA GLU A 75 8.76 -9.72 21.78
C GLU A 75 7.48 -9.58 22.64
N GLY A 76 7.64 -9.53 23.96
CA GLY A 76 6.53 -9.30 24.90
C GLY A 76 5.48 -10.40 24.93
N TYR A 77 4.20 -10.05 24.73
CA TYR A 77 3.07 -10.98 24.82
C TYR A 77 3.12 -12.11 23.76
N GLY A 78 3.81 -11.89 22.63
CA GLY A 78 4.07 -12.94 21.63
C GLY A 78 4.84 -14.13 22.21
N LYS A 79 5.80 -13.89 23.12
CA LYS A 79 6.55 -14.95 23.83
C LYS A 79 5.62 -15.83 24.68
N VAL A 80 4.66 -15.20 25.37
CA VAL A 80 3.69 -15.92 26.21
C VAL A 80 2.80 -16.83 25.38
N LEU A 81 2.36 -16.37 24.19
CA LEU A 81 1.55 -17.16 23.27
C LEU A 81 2.34 -18.32 22.65
N LEU A 82 3.66 -18.18 22.48
CA LEU A 82 4.53 -19.25 21.99
C LEU A 82 4.74 -20.37 23.03
N ILE A 83 4.86 -20.01 24.31
CA ILE A 83 5.03 -20.97 25.41
C ILE A 83 3.75 -21.80 25.65
N ARG A 84 2.57 -21.23 25.41
CA ARG A 84 1.26 -21.86 25.67
C ARG A 84 0.74 -22.81 24.58
N SER A 85 1.60 -23.29 23.68
CA SER A 85 1.26 -24.28 22.63
C SER A 85 0.46 -23.72 21.44
N TYR A 86 1.17 -23.05 20.51
CA TYR A 86 0.68 -22.81 19.15
C TYR A 86 1.78 -23.13 18.12
N LYS A 87 1.41 -23.66 16.94
CA LYS A 87 2.36 -23.75 15.81
C LYS A 87 2.75 -22.33 15.42
N ARG A 88 4.05 -22.00 15.47
CA ARG A 88 4.61 -20.65 15.16
C ARG A 88 4.07 -20.08 13.85
N SER A 89 3.95 -20.93 12.82
CA SER A 89 3.38 -20.53 11.52
C SER A 89 1.92 -20.08 11.61
N ARG A 90 1.08 -20.77 12.39
CA ARG A 90 -0.34 -20.45 12.53
C ARG A 90 -0.54 -19.08 13.19
N LEU A 91 0.28 -18.74 14.18
CA LEU A 91 0.26 -17.42 14.83
C LEU A 91 0.62 -16.30 13.85
N CYS A 92 1.68 -16.50 13.05
CA CYS A 92 2.10 -15.55 12.03
C CYS A 92 1.01 -15.36 10.96
N ILE A 93 0.41 -16.45 10.48
CA ILE A 93 -0.67 -16.41 9.49
C ILE A 93 -1.89 -15.68 10.03
N GLN A 94 -2.31 -15.96 11.27
CA GLN A 94 -3.43 -15.25 11.91
C GLN A 94 -3.17 -13.75 12.01
N THR A 95 -1.92 -13.36 12.30
CA THR A 95 -1.53 -11.95 12.35
C THR A 95 -1.59 -11.30 10.98
N ILE A 96 -1.08 -11.98 9.94
CA ILE A 96 -1.18 -11.52 8.55
C ILE A 96 -2.64 -11.37 8.13
N VAL A 97 -3.50 -12.35 8.41
CA VAL A 97 -4.94 -12.27 8.09
C VAL A 97 -5.59 -11.08 8.80
N HIS A 98 -5.27 -10.87 10.08
CA HIS A 98 -5.80 -9.74 10.84
C HIS A 98 -5.33 -8.39 10.27
N ILE A 99 -4.07 -8.27 9.86
CA ILE A 99 -3.52 -7.09 9.17
C ILE A 99 -4.30 -6.81 7.89
N LEU A 100 -4.53 -7.82 7.06
CA LEU A 100 -5.26 -7.67 5.79
C LEU A 100 -6.73 -7.28 6.01
N LEU A 101 -7.40 -7.83 7.04
CA LEU A 101 -8.77 -7.44 7.40
C LEU A 101 -8.84 -5.98 7.91
N GLU A 102 -7.88 -5.55 8.73
CA GLU A 102 -7.80 -4.14 9.16
C GLU A 102 -7.56 -3.21 7.96
N LEU A 103 -6.69 -3.60 7.01
CA LEU A 103 -6.46 -2.86 5.77
C LEU A 103 -7.74 -2.74 4.94
N ALA A 104 -8.52 -3.83 4.81
CA ALA A 104 -9.79 -3.80 4.10
C ALA A 104 -10.75 -2.76 4.70
N GLY A 105 -10.80 -2.67 6.03
CA GLY A 105 -11.55 -1.63 6.74
C GLY A 105 -11.07 -0.21 6.41
N ILE A 106 -9.75 0.03 6.39
CA ILE A 106 -9.18 1.33 5.99
C ILE A 106 -9.54 1.68 4.54
N THR A 107 -9.40 0.73 3.61
CA THR A 107 -9.75 0.96 2.20
C THR A 107 -11.24 1.23 2.01
N ALA A 108 -12.11 0.56 2.78
CA ALA A 108 -13.55 0.84 2.77
C ALA A 108 -13.85 2.26 3.27
N VAL A 109 -13.19 2.72 4.33
CA VAL A 109 -13.30 4.10 4.82
C VAL A 109 -12.82 5.10 3.78
N GLN A 110 -11.70 4.83 3.08
CA GLN A 110 -11.26 5.67 1.96
C GLN A 110 -12.31 5.75 0.86
N ILE A 111 -12.88 4.61 0.44
CA ILE A 111 -13.95 4.58 -0.56
C ILE A 111 -15.13 5.43 -0.10
N LEU A 112 -15.62 5.24 1.14
CA LEU A 112 -16.75 6.02 1.67
C LEU A 112 -16.46 7.52 1.67
N ILE A 113 -15.29 7.95 2.16
CA ILE A 113 -14.91 9.37 2.20
C ILE A 113 -14.83 9.96 0.80
N PHE A 114 -14.27 9.24 -0.17
CA PHE A 114 -14.13 9.71 -1.55
C PHE A 114 -15.42 9.54 -2.39
N SER A 115 -16.34 8.66 -2.00
CA SER A 115 -17.68 8.57 -2.59
C SER A 115 -18.55 9.76 -2.21
N ILE A 116 -18.27 10.40 -1.08
CA ILE A 116 -18.84 11.69 -0.69
C ILE A 116 -18.05 12.78 -1.45
N GLY A 117 -18.22 12.94 -2.77
CA GLY A 117 -17.34 13.86 -3.53
C GLY A 117 -17.80 14.27 -4.93
N GLU A 118 -18.12 15.58 -5.04
CA GLU A 118 -18.22 16.55 -6.14
C GLU A 118 -18.52 16.16 -7.61
N PRO A 119 -19.33 16.98 -8.32
CA PRO A 119 -19.77 16.75 -9.71
C PRO A 119 -18.67 16.86 -10.78
N GLY A 120 -17.43 17.20 -10.41
CA GLY A 120 -16.33 17.44 -11.35
C GLY A 120 -15.42 16.22 -11.63
N TRP A 121 -15.58 15.12 -10.90
CA TRP A 121 -14.78 13.91 -11.13
C TRP A 121 -15.43 13.02 -12.18
N HIS A 122 -14.61 12.52 -13.12
CA HIS A 122 -15.12 11.63 -14.16
C HIS A 122 -15.57 10.32 -13.53
N MET A 123 -16.83 9.95 -13.77
CA MET A 123 -17.37 8.68 -13.30
C MET A 123 -16.63 7.53 -13.97
N LEU A 124 -16.02 6.66 -13.17
CA LEU A 124 -15.42 5.43 -13.66
C LEU A 124 -16.51 4.42 -14.00
N THR A 125 -16.26 3.57 -14.98
CA THR A 125 -17.08 2.37 -15.16
C THR A 125 -16.91 1.44 -13.94
N ASN A 126 -17.93 0.62 -13.65
CA ASN A 126 -17.88 -0.32 -12.52
C ASN A 126 -16.66 -1.25 -12.60
N GLU A 127 -16.27 -1.64 -13.82
CA GLU A 127 -15.10 -2.49 -14.06
C GLU A 127 -13.78 -1.77 -13.72
N GLU A 128 -13.59 -0.55 -14.21
CA GLU A 128 -12.40 0.27 -13.92
C GLU A 128 -12.28 0.58 -12.43
N MET A 129 -13.40 0.90 -11.78
CA MET A 129 -13.48 1.15 -10.35
C MET A 129 -13.02 -0.08 -9.55
N LEU A 130 -13.56 -1.27 -9.89
CA LEU A 130 -13.20 -2.51 -9.21
C LEU A 130 -11.73 -2.87 -9.40
N LYS A 131 -11.21 -2.77 -10.64
CA LYS A 131 -9.79 -3.03 -10.95
C LYS A 131 -8.87 -2.09 -10.17
N THR A 132 -9.21 -0.82 -10.12
CA THR A 132 -8.45 0.22 -9.42
C THR A 132 -8.41 -0.04 -7.91
N ILE A 133 -9.56 -0.31 -7.29
CA ILE A 133 -9.63 -0.64 -5.86
C ILE A 133 -8.85 -1.92 -5.56
N ALA A 134 -9.01 -2.97 -6.39
CA ALA A 134 -8.35 -4.25 -6.18
C ALA A 134 -6.82 -4.13 -6.23
N ALA A 135 -6.28 -3.41 -7.22
CA ALA A 135 -4.85 -3.16 -7.33
C ALA A 135 -4.33 -2.26 -6.20
N TYR A 136 -5.10 -1.25 -5.79
CA TYR A 136 -4.72 -0.38 -4.68
C TYR A 136 -4.63 -1.14 -3.36
N TYR A 137 -5.66 -1.95 -3.05
CA TYR A 137 -5.66 -2.83 -1.88
C TYR A 137 -4.50 -3.83 -1.91
N ALA A 138 -4.26 -4.49 -3.05
CA ALA A 138 -3.16 -5.45 -3.18
C ALA A 138 -1.78 -4.78 -3.05
N GLY A 139 -1.61 -3.57 -3.59
CA GLY A 139 -0.37 -2.79 -3.47
C GLY A 139 -0.07 -2.34 -2.05
N LEU A 140 -1.06 -1.79 -1.34
CA LEU A 140 -0.91 -1.47 0.09
C LEU A 140 -0.65 -2.72 0.92
N GLY A 141 -1.36 -3.82 0.63
CA GLY A 141 -1.13 -5.10 1.29
C GLY A 141 0.31 -5.59 1.13
N ALA A 142 0.85 -5.54 -0.09
CA ALA A 142 2.23 -5.89 -0.37
C ALA A 142 3.24 -5.00 0.40
N LEU A 143 2.98 -3.68 0.48
CA LEU A 143 3.82 -2.75 1.26
C LEU A 143 3.81 -3.06 2.76
N ILE A 144 2.63 -3.32 3.32
CA ILE A 144 2.49 -3.66 4.74
C ILE A 144 3.14 -5.01 5.05
N LEU A 145 3.02 -6.00 4.15
CA LEU A 145 3.69 -7.30 4.28
C LEU A 145 5.21 -7.18 4.15
N LEU A 146 5.70 -6.29 3.28
CA LEU A 146 7.12 -5.95 3.23
C LEU A 146 7.59 -5.34 4.55
N GLN A 147 6.85 -4.36 5.11
CA GLN A 147 7.17 -3.78 6.42
C GLN A 147 7.18 -4.86 7.51
N PHE A 148 6.14 -5.69 7.56
CA PHE A 148 6.02 -6.79 8.51
C PHE A 148 7.18 -7.78 8.40
N TYR A 149 7.62 -8.10 7.18
CA TYR A 149 8.78 -8.93 6.93
C TYR A 149 10.08 -8.28 7.46
N LEU A 150 10.31 -7.00 7.16
CA LEU A 150 11.48 -6.27 7.62
C LEU A 150 11.54 -6.13 9.15
N GLU A 151 10.38 -5.97 9.80
CA GLU A 151 10.26 -5.96 11.27
C GLU A 151 10.74 -7.27 11.91
N MET A 152 10.84 -8.37 11.15
CA MET A 152 11.42 -9.62 11.66
C MET A 152 12.95 -9.59 11.75
N PHE A 153 13.63 -8.62 11.14
CA PHE A 153 15.10 -8.50 11.13
C PHE A 153 15.63 -7.44 12.09
N GLY A 154 14.87 -6.38 12.34
CA GLY A 154 15.36 -5.24 13.12
C GLY A 154 14.25 -4.48 13.82
N GLU A 155 14.50 -3.21 14.12
CA GLU A 155 13.53 -2.37 14.80
C GLU A 155 12.39 -1.94 13.88
N SER A 156 11.22 -1.77 14.48
CA SER A 156 10.02 -1.39 13.73
C SER A 156 10.13 0.00 13.10
N ASP A 157 10.85 0.92 13.75
CA ASP A 157 11.10 2.27 13.25
C ASP A 157 11.89 2.25 11.94
N TYR A 158 13.02 1.55 11.90
CA TYR A 158 13.82 1.41 10.68
C TYR A 158 13.05 0.72 9.56
N SER A 159 12.22 -0.26 9.90
CA SER A 159 11.39 -0.98 8.91
C SER A 159 10.36 -0.05 8.26
N ASN A 160 9.70 0.80 9.04
CA ASN A 160 8.73 1.77 8.54
C ASN A 160 9.41 2.85 7.67
N ILE A 161 10.54 3.39 8.12
CA ILE A 161 11.32 4.38 7.35
C ILE A 161 11.79 3.77 6.02
N ALA A 162 12.34 2.55 6.04
CA ALA A 162 12.82 1.86 4.85
C ALA A 162 11.72 1.63 3.81
N VAL A 163 10.51 1.23 4.25
CA VAL A 163 9.37 1.02 3.33
C VAL A 163 8.87 2.35 2.75
N ASN A 164 8.87 3.43 3.52
CA ASN A 164 8.53 4.76 3.01
C ASN A 164 9.53 5.27 1.97
N ILE A 165 10.84 5.14 2.24
CA ILE A 165 11.90 5.49 1.28
C ILE A 165 11.75 4.64 0.02
N TYR A 166 11.55 3.33 0.16
CA TYR A 166 11.32 2.42 -0.96
C TYR A 166 10.11 2.84 -1.80
N PHE A 167 8.99 3.19 -1.16
CA PHE A 167 7.80 3.67 -1.87
C PHE A 167 8.11 4.91 -2.71
N ILE A 168 8.71 5.93 -2.11
CA ILE A 168 9.04 7.19 -2.79
C ILE A 168 9.97 6.90 -3.98
N VAL A 169 11.09 6.22 -3.74
CA VAL A 169 12.06 5.87 -4.78
C VAL A 169 11.38 5.09 -5.90
N SER A 170 10.51 4.14 -5.56
CA SER A 170 9.76 3.34 -6.52
C SER A 170 8.85 4.17 -7.42
N ILE A 171 8.08 5.12 -6.87
CA ILE A 171 7.17 5.95 -7.67
C ILE A 171 7.94 6.86 -8.63
N PHE A 172 9.05 7.46 -8.19
CA PHE A 172 9.87 8.33 -9.03
C PHE A 172 10.66 7.56 -10.11
N THR A 173 11.28 6.43 -9.75
CA THR A 173 12.05 5.62 -10.70
C THR A 173 11.18 4.80 -11.65
N GLY A 174 10.00 4.39 -11.18
CA GLY A 174 9.04 3.61 -11.95
C GLY A 174 8.56 4.32 -13.20
N GLU A 175 8.42 5.65 -13.15
CA GLU A 175 8.06 6.43 -14.33
C GLU A 175 9.11 6.34 -15.44
N ALA A 176 10.39 6.51 -15.10
CA ALA A 176 11.48 6.39 -16.07
C ALA A 176 11.51 4.98 -16.70
N LEU A 177 11.24 3.94 -15.91
CA LEU A 177 11.20 2.55 -16.34
C LEU A 177 9.97 2.19 -17.20
N ILE A 178 8.80 2.80 -16.94
CA ILE A 178 7.59 2.61 -17.76
C ILE A 178 7.83 3.11 -19.20
N ARG A 179 8.59 4.20 -19.36
CA ARG A 179 8.93 4.78 -20.68
C ARG A 179 9.96 3.96 -21.46
N LEU A 180 10.85 3.24 -20.78
CA LEU A 180 11.87 2.40 -21.41
C LEU A 180 11.27 1.09 -21.96
N LYS A 181 11.14 1.00 -23.29
CA LYS A 181 10.72 -0.22 -24.00
C LYS A 181 11.72 -1.36 -23.74
N GLY A 182 11.38 -2.26 -22.82
CA GLY A 182 12.15 -3.47 -22.50
C GLY A 182 12.39 -3.70 -21.00
N ALA A 183 12.35 -2.65 -20.19
CA ALA A 183 12.60 -2.74 -18.75
C ALA A 183 11.34 -3.02 -17.90
N LYS A 184 10.19 -3.28 -18.55
CA LYS A 184 8.89 -3.51 -17.88
C LYS A 184 8.91 -4.63 -16.84
N ARG A 185 9.77 -5.64 -17.03
CA ARG A 185 9.95 -6.74 -16.06
C ARG A 185 10.59 -6.27 -14.74
N LEU A 186 11.46 -5.26 -14.80
CA LEU A 186 12.08 -4.66 -13.62
C LEU A 186 11.07 -3.86 -12.79
N LEU A 187 9.94 -3.46 -13.39
CA LEU A 187 8.87 -2.75 -12.67
C LEU A 187 8.24 -3.59 -11.55
N VAL A 188 8.39 -4.93 -11.58
CA VAL A 188 7.97 -5.82 -10.48
C VAL A 188 8.76 -5.53 -9.21
N LEU A 189 10.04 -5.13 -9.31
CA LEU A 189 10.83 -4.69 -8.16
C LEU A 189 10.35 -3.34 -7.62
N LEU A 190 9.63 -2.57 -8.45
CA LEU A 190 9.03 -1.29 -8.15
C LEU A 190 7.50 -1.41 -8.06
N PHE A 191 7.02 -2.50 -7.46
CA PHE A 191 5.61 -2.86 -7.40
C PHE A 191 4.67 -1.77 -6.86
N PRO A 192 5.08 -0.80 -6.01
CA PRO A 192 4.21 0.34 -5.64
C PRO A 192 3.61 1.08 -6.84
N ASN A 193 4.26 1.07 -8.01
CA ASN A 193 3.70 1.65 -9.23
C ASN A 193 2.43 0.93 -9.70
N PHE A 194 2.34 -0.39 -9.51
CA PHE A 194 1.17 -1.16 -9.90
C PHE A 194 -0.06 -0.92 -9.01
N MET A 195 0.12 -0.25 -7.87
CA MET A 195 -0.97 0.11 -6.98
C MET A 195 -1.94 1.13 -7.61
N PHE A 196 -1.47 1.90 -8.62
CA PHE A 196 -2.22 3.01 -9.17
C PHE A 196 -2.85 2.70 -10.53
N GLY A 197 -4.14 3.00 -10.68
CA GLY A 197 -4.97 2.62 -11.84
C GLY A 197 -4.44 3.11 -13.20
N ARG A 198 -3.84 4.31 -13.22
CA ARG A 198 -3.21 4.90 -14.41
C ARG A 198 -1.87 4.23 -14.78
N ARG A 199 -1.19 3.55 -13.86
CA ARG A 199 0.13 2.91 -14.10
C ARG A 199 0.05 1.40 -14.26
N ASN A 200 -1.10 0.80 -13.97
CA ASN A 200 -1.29 -0.66 -13.97
C ASN A 200 -2.19 -1.18 -15.09
N GLY A 201 -2.76 -0.28 -15.93
CA GLY A 201 -3.66 -0.65 -17.01
C GLY A 201 -5.10 -0.92 -16.58
N ALA A 202 -5.49 -0.54 -15.36
CA ALA A 202 -6.89 -0.50 -14.94
C ALA A 202 -7.65 0.62 -15.63
N LEU A 203 -6.99 1.76 -15.86
CA LEU A 203 -7.48 2.87 -16.68
C LEU A 203 -6.70 2.95 -17.98
N ALA A 204 -7.42 3.06 -19.10
CA ALA A 204 -6.81 3.29 -20.41
C ALA A 204 -6.43 4.78 -20.54
N VAL A 205 -5.20 5.13 -20.16
CA VAL A 205 -4.68 6.50 -20.27
C VAL A 205 -3.35 6.49 -21.02
N GLY A 206 -3.34 7.10 -22.21
CA GLY A 206 -2.14 7.30 -23.04
C GLY A 206 -1.51 6.00 -23.58
N ASP A 207 -0.21 6.07 -23.90
CA ASP A 207 0.60 4.98 -24.50
C ASP A 207 1.04 3.88 -23.52
N ILE A 208 0.40 3.76 -22.34
CA ILE A 208 0.77 2.81 -21.30
C ILE A 208 0.33 1.40 -21.68
N ASN A 209 1.22 0.66 -22.33
CA ASN A 209 0.99 -0.74 -22.66
C ASN A 209 1.41 -1.68 -21.50
N ILE A 210 0.77 -1.54 -20.34
CA ILE A 210 0.84 -2.49 -19.22
C ILE A 210 -0.53 -3.16 -19.10
N LYS A 211 -0.57 -4.48 -19.18
CA LYS A 211 -1.81 -5.24 -19.01
C LYS A 211 -2.15 -5.33 -17.53
N PHE A 212 -3.39 -5.01 -17.15
CA PHE A 212 -3.87 -5.13 -15.77
C PHE A 212 -3.62 -6.50 -15.14
N ALA A 213 -3.84 -7.58 -15.90
CA ALA A 213 -3.59 -8.94 -15.44
C ALA A 213 -2.12 -9.16 -15.01
N TYR A 214 -1.16 -8.55 -15.71
CA TYR A 214 0.25 -8.63 -15.35
C TYR A 214 0.55 -7.88 -14.06
N ALA A 215 0.06 -6.65 -13.94
CA ALA A 215 0.25 -5.82 -12.74
C ALA A 215 -0.38 -6.49 -11.50
N MET A 216 -1.60 -7.01 -11.62
CA MET A 216 -2.29 -7.69 -10.53
C MET A 216 -1.59 -8.99 -10.14
N ALA A 217 -1.15 -9.80 -11.11
CA ALA A 217 -0.37 -11.01 -10.84
C ALA A 217 0.93 -10.68 -10.10
N ALA A 218 1.64 -9.63 -10.53
CA ALA A 218 2.85 -9.17 -9.84
C ALA A 218 2.56 -8.80 -8.38
N LEU A 219 1.51 -8.02 -8.11
CA LEU A 219 1.11 -7.62 -6.75
C LEU A 219 0.74 -8.81 -5.85
N ILE A 220 0.00 -9.78 -6.38
CA ILE A 220 -0.39 -10.99 -5.65
C ILE A 220 0.86 -11.82 -5.34
N ILE A 221 1.73 -12.05 -6.33
CA ILE A 221 2.96 -12.82 -6.16
C ILE A 221 3.88 -12.14 -5.13
N THR A 222 4.06 -10.81 -5.19
CA THR A 222 4.86 -10.08 -4.20
C THR A 222 4.27 -10.17 -2.80
N SER A 223 2.95 -10.09 -2.67
CA SER A 223 2.26 -10.25 -1.38
C SER A 223 2.46 -11.64 -0.80
N LEU A 224 2.27 -12.68 -1.61
CA LEU A 224 2.49 -14.07 -1.21
C LEU A 224 3.95 -14.31 -0.83
N LEU A 225 4.89 -13.77 -1.60
CA LEU A 225 6.32 -13.87 -1.31
C LEU A 225 6.65 -13.30 0.07
N PHE A 226 6.27 -12.04 0.37
CA PHE A 226 6.53 -11.45 1.68
C PHE A 226 5.80 -12.17 2.81
N GLY A 227 4.57 -12.65 2.58
CA GLY A 227 3.85 -13.47 3.55
C GLY A 227 4.58 -14.78 3.88
N ILE A 228 5.00 -15.54 2.86
CA ILE A 228 5.73 -16.80 3.01
C ILE A 228 7.09 -16.56 3.68
N LEU A 229 7.85 -15.57 3.21
CA LEU A 229 9.16 -15.23 3.78
C LEU A 229 9.04 -14.82 5.25
N SER A 230 7.98 -14.08 5.62
CA SER A 230 7.71 -13.73 7.02
C SER A 230 7.45 -14.96 7.89
N VAL A 231 6.64 -15.90 7.40
CA VAL A 231 6.36 -17.16 8.13
C VAL A 231 7.64 -18.00 8.29
N LEU A 232 8.41 -18.18 7.22
CA LEU A 232 9.66 -18.93 7.24
C LEU A 232 10.69 -18.30 8.19
N LYS A 233 10.82 -16.97 8.16
CA LYS A 233 11.71 -16.24 9.07
C LYS A 233 11.25 -16.35 10.52
N PHE A 234 9.96 -16.21 10.78
CA PHE A 234 9.40 -16.32 12.14
C PHE A 234 9.59 -17.73 12.72
N GLN A 235 9.48 -18.77 11.91
CA GLN A 235 9.74 -20.15 12.36
C GLN A 235 11.19 -20.36 12.81
N LYS A 236 12.16 -19.81 12.06
CA LYS A 236 13.61 -19.95 12.30
C LYS A 236 14.17 -18.97 13.34
N LYS A 237 13.39 -18.00 13.81
CA LYS A 237 13.87 -16.99 14.75
C LYS A 237 13.93 -17.57 16.16
N ASP A 238 15.08 -17.45 16.80
CA ASP A 238 15.24 -17.79 18.21
C ASP A 238 14.58 -16.71 19.06
N ILE A 239 13.72 -17.14 19.98
CA ILE A 239 12.95 -16.27 20.86
C ILE A 239 13.33 -16.71 22.27
N TYR A 240 14.31 -16.03 22.86
CA TYR A 240 14.75 -16.17 24.25
C TYR A 240 13.87 -15.31 25.15
#